data_AF-E2CQX8-F1
#
_entry.id   AF-E2CQX8-F1
#
_cell.length_a   1.000
_cell.length_b   1.000
_cell.length_c   1.000
_cell.angle_alpha   90.00
_cell.angle_beta   90.00
_cell.angle_gamma   90.00
#
_symmetry.space_group_name_H-M   'P 1'
#
loop_
_entity.id
_entity.type
_entity.pdbx_description
1 polymer ?
#
loop_
_entity_poly.entity_id
_entity_poly.type
_entity_poly.pdbx_seq_one_letter_code
_entity_poly.pdbx_strand_id
1 'polypeptide(L)'
;MRPKSGPEGSVEKHVKDIRRKTRRKFSAEEKIRIVLEGLRGEYSIAELYRREGIAQGLYYTWSKEFLEAGKKRLSGDTERQATSGEVTA
;
A
#
# COMPACT_ATOMS: atom_id res chain seq x y z
N MET A 1 42.49 -19.44 -17.63
CA MET A 1 41.54 -19.54 -16.51
C MET A 1 40.76 -18.23 -16.41
N ARG A 2 39.44 -18.23 -16.55
CA ARG A 2 38.60 -17.04 -16.29
C ARG A 2 38.48 -16.89 -14.76
N PRO A 3 38.76 -15.73 -14.16
CA PRO A 3 38.55 -15.55 -12.73
C PRO A 3 37.04 -15.64 -12.45
N LYS A 4 36.67 -16.47 -11.48
CA LYS A 4 35.29 -16.57 -11.00
C LYS A 4 34.86 -15.22 -10.44
N SER A 5 33.65 -14.80 -10.81
CA SER A 5 32.95 -13.63 -10.32
C SER A 5 33.04 -13.52 -8.79
N GLY A 6 33.39 -12.33 -8.30
CA GLY A 6 33.41 -11.96 -6.89
C GLY A 6 31.99 -11.95 -6.28
N PRO A 7 31.79 -11.39 -5.06
CA PRO A 7 30.63 -11.64 -4.22
C PRO A 7 29.37 -10.88 -4.70
N GLU A 8 28.88 -11.18 -5.90
CA GLU A 8 27.69 -10.56 -6.49
C GLU A 8 26.45 -10.73 -5.57
N GLY A 9 26.32 -11.89 -4.90
CA GLY A 9 25.24 -12.15 -3.95
C GLY A 9 25.26 -11.30 -2.68
N SER A 10 26.39 -10.68 -2.31
CA SER A 10 26.50 -9.83 -1.12
C SER A 10 25.97 -8.42 -1.39
N VAL A 11 26.29 -7.86 -2.57
CA VAL A 11 25.89 -6.50 -2.96
C VAL A 11 24.41 -6.44 -3.27
N GLU A 12 23.88 -7.39 -4.05
CA GLU A 12 22.45 -7.45 -4.38
C GLU A 12 21.58 -7.58 -3.12
N LYS A 13 22.03 -8.42 -2.17
CA LYS A 13 21.36 -8.59 -0.88
C LYS A 13 21.38 -7.29 -0.07
N HIS A 14 22.51 -6.59 -0.02
CA HIS A 14 22.61 -5.30 0.64
C HIS A 14 21.68 -4.25 0.02
N VAL A 15 21.63 -4.15 -1.30
CA VAL A 15 20.72 -3.22 -2.01
C VAL A 15 19.26 -3.55 -1.72
N LYS A 16 18.89 -4.84 -1.71
CA LYS A 16 17.54 -5.29 -1.35
C LYS A 16 17.17 -4.93 0.08
N ASP A 17 18.10 -5.10 1.03
CA ASP A 17 17.87 -4.74 2.42
C ASP A 17 17.75 -3.23 2.63
N ILE A 18 18.57 -2.42 1.95
CA ILE A 18 18.45 -0.95 1.95
C ILE A 18 17.06 -0.56 1.43
N ARG A 19 16.67 -1.04 0.24
CA ARG A 19 15.35 -0.77 -0.36
C ARG A 19 14.20 -1.18 0.55
N ARG A 20 14.33 -2.28 1.30
CA ARG A 20 13.32 -2.73 2.25
C ARG A 20 13.24 -1.80 3.46
N LYS A 21 14.39 -1.40 4.02
CA LYS A 21 14.47 -0.50 5.18
C LYS A 21 14.00 0.91 4.87
N THR A 22 14.29 1.42 3.67
CA THR A 22 13.89 2.78 3.23
C THR A 22 12.52 2.84 2.55
N ARG A 23 11.81 1.70 2.44
CA ARG A 23 10.46 1.66 1.84
C ARG A 23 9.51 2.55 2.65
N ARG A 24 8.87 3.50 1.97
CA ARG A 24 7.80 4.32 2.55
C ARG A 24 6.69 3.42 3.09
N LYS A 25 6.29 3.66 4.34
CA LYS A 25 5.14 3.02 4.97
C LYS A 25 3.96 3.98 4.85
N PHE A 26 2.80 3.45 4.49
CA PHE A 26 1.55 4.20 4.42
C PHE A 26 0.65 3.76 5.58
N SER A 27 0.16 4.73 6.34
CA SER A 27 -0.87 4.49 7.36
C SER A 27 -2.18 4.04 6.72
N ALA A 28 -3.10 3.48 7.51
CA ALA A 28 -4.44 3.15 7.03
C ALA A 28 -5.17 4.39 6.48
N GLU A 29 -5.07 5.52 7.19
CA GLU A 29 -5.66 6.80 6.80
C GLU A 29 -5.09 7.34 5.48
N GLU A 30 -3.77 7.24 5.27
CA GLU A 30 -3.15 7.64 4.01
C GLU A 30 -3.67 6.79 2.85
N LYS A 31 -3.73 5.46 3.03
CA LYS A 31 -4.27 4.56 2.00
C LYS A 31 -5.72 4.91 1.66
N ILE A 32 -6.56 5.14 2.67
CA ILE A 32 -7.98 5.51 2.47
C ILE A 32 -8.08 6.83 1.71
N ARG A 33 -7.31 7.86 2.09
CA ARG A 33 -7.31 9.17 1.41
C ARG A 33 -7.00 9.03 -0.08
N ILE A 34 -5.93 8.29 -0.40
CA ILE A 34 -5.48 8.05 -1.77
C ILE A 34 -6.53 7.29 -2.58
N VAL A 35 -7.12 6.23 -2.00
CA VAL A 35 -8.18 5.45 -2.66
C VAL A 35 -9.38 6.36 -2.97
N LEU A 36 -9.81 7.18 -2.03
CA LEU A 36 -10.94 8.10 -2.23
C LEU A 36 -10.63 9.16 -3.30
N GLU A 37 -9.43 9.72 -3.32
CA GLU A 37 -9.01 10.68 -4.34
C GLU A 37 -9.03 10.06 -5.76
N GLY A 38 -8.55 8.82 -5.90
CA GLY A 38 -8.62 8.09 -7.18
C GLY A 38 -10.04 7.72 -7.60
N LEU A 39 -10.93 7.41 -6.65
CA LEU A 39 -12.34 7.13 -6.93
C LEU A 39 -13.14 8.37 -7.33
N ARG A 40 -12.78 9.57 -6.82
CA ARG A 40 -13.41 10.83 -7.24
C ARG A 40 -13.13 11.16 -8.70
N GLY A 41 -12.02 10.66 -9.25
CA GLY A 41 -11.64 10.87 -10.66
C GLY A 41 -11.15 12.28 -10.99
N GLU A 42 -10.84 13.10 -9.99
CA GLU A 42 -10.29 14.46 -10.16
C GLU A 42 -8.87 14.44 -10.74
N TYR A 43 -8.12 13.37 -10.49
CA TYR A 43 -6.78 13.15 -11.01
C TYR A 43 -6.70 11.77 -11.66
N SER A 44 -5.90 11.66 -12.72
CA SER A 44 -5.54 10.35 -13.25
C SER A 44 -4.72 9.57 -12.23
N ILE A 45 -4.82 8.23 -12.27
CA ILE A 45 -4.01 7.35 -11.40
C ILE A 45 -2.50 7.60 -11.60
N ALA A 46 -2.09 8.04 -12.80
CA ALA A 46 -0.72 8.43 -13.10
C ALA A 46 -0.27 9.70 -12.35
N GLU A 47 -1.16 10.66 -12.13
CA GLU A 47 -0.88 11.88 -11.35
C GLU A 47 -0.81 11.57 -9.85
N LEU A 48 -1.73 10.74 -9.35
CA LEU A 48 -1.70 10.22 -7.98
C LEU A 48 -0.39 9.49 -7.66
N TYR A 49 0.11 8.63 -8.57
CA TYR A 49 1.41 7.98 -8.43
C TYR A 49 2.56 9.00 -8.28
N ARG A 50 2.59 10.05 -9.11
CA ARG A 50 3.68 11.05 -9.07
C ARG A 50 3.67 11.87 -7.79
N ARG A 51 2.49 12.27 -7.32
CA ARG A 51 2.31 13.09 -6.12
C ARG A 51 2.58 12.30 -4.83
N GLU A 52 2.06 11.09 -4.76
CA GLU A 52 2.10 10.26 -3.54
C GLU A 52 3.24 9.25 -3.53
N GLY A 53 3.98 9.10 -4.63
CA GLY A 53 5.08 8.15 -4.75
C GLY A 53 4.64 6.69 -4.65
N ILE A 54 3.42 6.36 -5.08
CA ILE A 54 2.85 5.00 -5.02
C ILE A 54 2.83 4.29 -6.38
N ALA A 55 3.38 3.08 -6.46
CA ALA A 55 3.25 2.30 -7.70
C ALA A 55 1.75 2.10 -8.05
N GLN A 56 1.39 2.23 -9.33
CA GLN A 56 0.00 2.10 -9.79
C GLN A 56 -0.67 0.80 -9.33
N GLY A 57 0.06 -0.32 -9.35
CA GLY A 57 -0.46 -1.61 -8.86
C GLY A 57 -0.91 -1.56 -7.40
N LEU A 58 -0.24 -0.76 -6.56
CA LEU A 58 -0.57 -0.60 -5.15
C LEU A 58 -1.92 0.09 -4.94
N TYR A 59 -2.23 1.09 -5.77
CA TYR A 59 -3.54 1.75 -5.77
C TYR A 59 -4.65 0.75 -6.06
N TYR A 60 -4.52 -0.06 -7.11
CA TYR A 60 -5.57 -1.02 -7.48
C TYR A 60 -5.75 -2.11 -6.41
N THR A 61 -4.66 -2.58 -5.77
CA THR A 61 -4.76 -3.49 -4.64
C THR A 61 -5.57 -2.88 -3.49
N TRP A 62 -5.24 -1.65 -3.07
CA TRP A 62 -5.94 -1.00 -1.97
C TRP A 62 -7.39 -0.65 -2.33
N SER A 63 -7.65 -0.17 -3.54
CA SER A 63 -9.00 0.13 -4.02
C SER A 63 -9.89 -1.12 -4.01
N LYS A 64 -9.35 -2.26 -4.48
CA LYS A 64 -10.06 -3.54 -4.42
C LYS A 64 -10.39 -3.95 -2.98
N GLU A 65 -9.38 -3.99 -2.10
CA GLU A 65 -9.56 -4.37 -0.69
C GLU A 65 -10.58 -3.47 0.02
N PHE A 66 -10.49 -2.16 -0.21
CA PHE A 66 -11.39 -1.17 0.36
C PHE A 66 -12.85 -1.37 -0.10
N LEU A 67 -13.08 -1.58 -1.40
CA LEU A 67 -14.42 -1.78 -1.95
C LEU A 67 -15.02 -3.13 -1.55
N GLU A 68 -14.23 -4.20 -1.52
CA GLU A 68 -14.68 -5.51 -1.06
C GLU A 68 -15.06 -5.49 0.42
N ALA A 69 -14.26 -4.83 1.26
CA ALA A 69 -14.60 -4.64 2.67
C ALA A 69 -15.90 -3.85 2.85
N GLY A 70 -16.08 -2.77 2.08
CA GLY A 70 -17.33 -2.00 2.05
C GLY A 70 -18.53 -2.84 1.62
N LYS A 71 -18.39 -3.63 0.55
CA LYS A 71 -19.43 -4.53 0.04
C LYS A 71 -19.82 -5.57 1.08
N LYS A 72 -18.85 -6.26 1.69
CA LYS A 72 -19.07 -7.26 2.75
C LYS A 72 -19.83 -6.66 3.94
N ARG A 73 -19.45 -5.44 4.34
CA ARG A 73 -20.09 -4.71 5.44
C ARG A 73 -21.55 -4.35 5.12
N LEU A 74 -21.82 -3.92 3.88
CA LEU A 74 -23.15 -3.53 3.42
C LEU A 74 -24.06 -4.74 3.14
N SER A 75 -23.49 -5.88 2.73
CA SER A 75 -24.24 -7.13 2.54
C SER A 75 -24.58 -7.85 3.86
N GLY A 76 -24.23 -7.27 5.01
CA GLY A 76 -24.55 -7.84 6.33
C GLY A 76 -23.69 -9.03 6.75
N ASP A 77 -22.63 -9.35 6.00
CA ASP A 77 -21.72 -10.46 6.30
C ASP A 77 -20.76 -10.04 7.41
N THR A 78 -21.20 -10.20 8.66
CA THR A 78 -20.60 -9.54 9.82
C THR A 78 -19.67 -10.47 10.59
N GLU A 79 -18.36 -10.39 10.34
CA GLU A 79 -17.39 -10.59 11.43
C GLU A 79 -17.39 -9.31 12.26
N ARG A 80 -18.13 -9.37 13.36
CA ARG A 80 -18.34 -8.27 14.29
C ARG A 80 -17.06 -8.04 15.10
N GLN A 81 -16.23 -7.05 14.75
CA GLN A 81 -15.38 -6.37 15.74
C GLN A 81 -15.16 -4.88 15.44
N ALA A 82 -15.79 -4.05 16.27
CA ALA A 82 -15.17 -2.96 17.02
C ALA A 82 -16.18 -2.57 18.12
N THR A 83 -16.09 -3.21 19.28
CA THR A 83 -16.69 -2.67 20.51
C THR A 83 -15.98 -1.36 20.79
N SER A 84 -16.67 -0.25 20.55
CA SER A 84 -16.20 1.11 20.84
C SER A 84 -15.91 1.23 22.33
N GLY A 85 -14.63 1.29 22.69
CA GLY A 85 -14.18 1.43 24.08
C GLY A 85 -13.05 2.45 24.29
N GLU A 86 -12.57 3.14 23.25
CA GLU A 86 -11.53 4.17 23.40
C GLU A 86 -11.76 5.33 22.43
N VAL A 87 -12.68 6.20 22.79
CA VAL A 87 -12.59 7.63 22.44
C VAL A 87 -12.97 8.40 23.70
N THR A 88 -12.05 8.47 24.66
CA THR A 88 -12.16 9.42 25.79
C THR A 88 -11.72 10.80 25.30
N ALA A 89 -12.57 11.79 25.60
CA ALA A 89 -12.38 13.22 25.33
C ALA A 89 -11.15 13.81 26.03
#